data_AF-A0A3D3EBI3-F1
#
_entry.id   AF-A0A3D3EBI3-F1
#
_cell.length_a   1.000
_cell.length_b   1.000
_cell.length_c   1.000
_cell.angle_alpha   90.00
_cell.angle_beta   90.00
_cell.angle_gamma   90.00
#
_symmetry.space_group_name_H-M   'P 1'
#
loop_
_entity.id
_entity.type
_entity.pdbx_description
1 polymer ?
#
loop_
_entity_poly.entity_id
_entity_poly.type
_entity_poly.pdbx_seq_one_letter_code
_entity_poly.pdbx_strand_id
1 'polypeptide(L)' 'MSDIADRVKNIVVEHLGVDADKVVEGASFIDDLGADSLDTVELVMAFEEEFGVEIPDDAA' A
#
# COMPACT_ATOMS: atom_id res chain seq x y z
N MET A 1 0.24 -1.69 -20.62
CA MET A 1 0.05 -2.74 -19.60
C MET A 1 0.14 -1.98 -18.30
N SER A 2 -0.92 -1.96 -17.48
CA SER A 2 -0.80 -1.31 -16.17
C SER A 2 0.05 -2.25 -15.32
N ASP A 3 1.26 -1.83 -14.97
CA ASP A 3 2.12 -2.60 -14.09
C ASP A 3 1.49 -2.66 -12.70
N ILE A 4 1.61 -3.80 -12.03
CA ILE A 4 1.07 -4.02 -10.68
C ILE A 4 1.57 -2.92 -9.73
N ALA A 5 2.83 -2.49 -9.90
CA ALA A 5 3.44 -1.41 -9.15
C ALA A 5 2.68 -0.07 -9.27
N ASP A 6 2.15 0.26 -10.45
CA ASP A 6 1.40 1.51 -10.64
C ASP A 6 0.05 1.47 -9.91
N ARG A 7 -0.63 0.31 -9.93
CA ARG A 7 -1.89 0.11 -9.19
C ARG A 7 -1.64 0.21 -7.68
N VAL A 8 -0.61 -0.46 -7.18
CA VAL A 8 -0.22 -0.38 -5.77
C VAL A 8 0.09 1.06 -5.38
N LYS A 9 0.91 1.77 -6.16
CA LYS A 9 1.23 3.18 -5.92
C LYS A 9 -0.01 4.05 -5.82
N ASN A 10 -0.96 3.92 -6.75
CA ASN A 10 -2.17 4.72 -6.74
C ASN A 10 -2.99 4.50 -5.47
N ILE A 11 -3.17 3.25 -5.06
CA ILE A 11 -3.91 2.91 -3.84
C ILE A 11 -3.22 3.53 -2.62
N VAL A 12 -1.89 3.39 -2.52
CA VAL A 12 -1.10 3.94 -1.39
C VAL A 12 -1.21 5.46 -1.33
N VAL A 13 -1.12 6.14 -2.47
CA VAL A 13 -1.26 7.61 -2.58
C VAL A 13 -2.66 8.07 -2.21
N GLU A 14 -3.70 7.37 -2.68
CA GLU A 14 -5.09 7.72 -2.39
C GLU A 14 -5.48 7.42 -0.93
N HIS A 15 -5.03 6.31 -0.35
CA HIS A 15 -5.36 5.93 1.02
C HIS A 15 -4.56 6.73 2.06
N LEU A 16 -3.24 6.81 1.90
CA LEU A 16 -2.37 7.52 2.85
C LEU A 16 -2.31 9.03 2.59
N GLY A 17 -2.79 9.51 1.44
CA GLY A 17 -2.70 10.93 1.08
C GLY A 17 -1.27 11.44 0.92
N VAL A 18 -0.35 10.57 0.52
CA VAL A 18 1.09 10.86 0.34
C VAL A 18 1.42 11.10 -1.13
N ASP A 19 2.52 11.81 -1.41
CA ASP A 19 2.97 11.99 -2.80
C ASP A 19 3.43 10.67 -3.44
N ALA A 20 3.03 10.45 -4.69
CA ALA A 20 3.45 9.29 -5.48
C ALA A 20 4.98 9.16 -5.62
N ASP A 21 5.68 10.28 -5.56
CA ASP A 21 7.14 10.35 -5.61
C ASP A 21 7.80 9.74 -4.35
N LYS A 22 7.08 9.70 -3.23
CA LYS A 22 7.56 9.07 -1.98
C LYS A 22 7.34 7.56 -1.96
N VAL A 23 6.35 7.07 -2.71
CA VAL A 23 6.02 5.65 -2.77
C VAL A 23 7.01 4.94 -3.69
N VAL A 24 8.19 4.62 -3.16
CA VAL A 24 9.23 3.86 -3.88
C VAL A 24 9.28 2.42 -3.37
N GLU A 25 9.82 1.49 -4.18
CA GLU A 25 9.88 0.05 -3.82
C GLU A 25 10.61 -0.24 -2.50
N GLY A 26 11.48 0.68 -2.04
CA GLY A 26 12.20 0.57 -0.77
C GLY A 26 11.66 1.45 0.35
N ALA A 27 10.52 2.13 0.16
CA ALA A 27 9.95 2.99 1.18
C ALA A 27 9.31 2.17 2.30
N SER A 28 9.54 2.58 3.55
CA SER A 28 8.82 2.07 4.71
C SER A 28 7.43 2.73 4.77
N PHE A 29 6.37 1.91 4.79
CA PHE A 29 5.01 2.43 4.97
C PHE A 29 4.87 3.23 6.26
N ILE A 30 5.52 2.80 7.34
CA ILE A 30 5.46 3.46 8.64
C ILE A 30 6.43 4.65 8.72
N ASP A 31 7.70 4.44 8.40
CA ASP A 31 8.73 5.46 8.64
C ASP A 31 8.77 6.55 7.55
N ASP A 32 8.55 6.19 6.28
CA ASP A 32 8.67 7.12 5.15
C ASP A 32 7.31 7.70 4.72
N LEU A 33 6.26 6.87 4.76
CA LEU A 33 4.91 7.28 4.37
C LEU A 33 4.04 7.68 5.57
N GLY A 34 4.47 7.41 6.80
CA GLY A 34 3.77 7.81 8.01
C GLY A 34 2.47 7.03 8.24
N ALA A 35 2.31 5.86 7.64
CA ALA A 35 1.18 4.98 7.88
C ALA A 35 1.22 4.48 9.32
N ASP A 36 0.08 4.54 10.01
CA ASP A 36 -0.06 3.90 11.30
C ASP A 36 -0.42 2.41 11.16
N SER A 37 -0.50 1.69 12.29
CA SER A 37 -0.85 0.27 12.28
C SER A 37 -2.24 -0.02 11.72
N LEU A 38 -3.17 0.94 11.78
CA LEU A 38 -4.52 0.80 11.23
C LEU A 38 -4.48 1.03 9.71
N ASP A 39 -3.79 2.08 9.26
CA ASP A 39 -3.59 2.40 7.84
C ASP A 39 -2.97 1.22 7.09
N THR A 40 -2.01 0.52 7.70
CA THR A 40 -1.40 -0.68 7.09
C THR A 40 -2.41 -1.82 6.90
N VAL A 41 -3.35 -2.00 7.83
CA VAL A 41 -4.39 -3.03 7.75
C VAL A 41 -5.44 -2.64 6.69
N GLU A 42 -5.85 -1.37 6.66
CA GLU A 42 -6.78 -0.85 5.66
C GLU A 42 -6.20 -0.94 4.23
N LEU A 43 -4.91 -0.63 4.06
CA LEU A 43 -4.20 -0.81 2.79
C LEU A 43 -4.17 -2.27 2.35
N VAL A 44 -3.86 -3.20 3.26
CA VAL A 44 -3.85 -4.64 2.95
C VAL A 44 -5.22 -5.08 2.47
N MET A 45 -6.29 -4.72 3.17
CA MET A 45 -7.67 -5.04 2.74
C MET A 45 -8.01 -4.42 1.37
N ALA A 46 -7.57 -3.19 1.11
CA ALA A 46 -7.77 -2.54 -0.19
C ALA A 46 -7.03 -3.28 -1.32
N PHE A 47 -5.82 -3.78 -1.06
CA PHE A 47 -5.10 -4.62 -2.01
C PHE A 47 -5.78 -5.98 -2.23
N GLU A 48 -6.26 -6.62 -1.17
CA GLU A 48 -6.99 -7.88 -1.27
C GLU A 48 -8.24 -7.74 -2.16
N GLU A 49 -9.02 -6.67 -1.98
CA GLU A 49 -10.21 -6.41 -2.78
C GLU A 49 -9.88 -6.05 -4.24
N GLU A 50 -8.90 -5.16 -4.47
CA GLU A 50 -8.52 -4.68 -5.80
C GLU A 50 -7.86 -5.76 -6.67
N PHE A 51 -7.13 -6.69 -6.03
CA PHE A 51 -6.43 -7.78 -6.72
C PHE A 51 -7.15 -9.13 -6.60
N GLY A 52 -8.19 -9.24 -5.76
CA GLY A 52 -8.91 -10.48 -5.50
C GLY A 52 -8.01 -11.56 -4.88
N VAL A 53 -7.09 -11.14 -4.00
CA VAL A 53 -6.11 -12.01 -3.32
C VAL A 53 -6.34 -11.98 -1.81
N GLU A 54 -5.84 -12.98 -1.09
CA GLU A 54 -5.70 -12.93 0.37
C GLU A 54 -4.22 -12.76 0.70
N ILE A 55 -3.91 -11.71 1.46
CA ILE A 55 -2.58 -11.45 2.00
C ILE A 55 -2.60 -12.00 3.43
N PRO A 56 -1.86 -13.10 3.72
CA PRO A 56 -1.84 -13.65 5.06
C PRO A 56 -1.21 -12.66 6.04
N ASP A 57 -1.94 -12.33 7.11
CA ASP A 57 -1.50 -11.48 8.24
C ASP A 57 -0.21 -11.96 8.94
N ASP A 58 0.23 -13.19 8.66
CA ASP A 58 1.33 -13.89 9.33
C ASP A 58 2.73 -13.55 8.76
N ALA A 59 2.84 -12.46 7.99
CA ALA A 59 4.08 -12.00 7.34
C ALA A 59 4.68 -10.73 7.97
N ALA A 60 4.43 -10.49 9.27
CA ALA A 60 5.06 -9.43 10.06
C ALA A 60 6.35 -9.90 10.77
#